data_AF-A0A5B1B2Z0-F1
#
_entry.id   AF-A0A5B1B2Z0-F1
#
_cell.length_a   1.000
_cell.length_b   1.000
_cell.length_c   1.000
_cell.angle_alpha   90.00
_cell.angle_beta   90.00
_cell.angle_gamma   90.00
#
_symmetry.space_group_name_H-M   'P 1'
#
loop_
_entity.id
_entity.type
_entity.pdbx_description
1 polymer ?
#
loop_
_entity_poly.entity_id
_entity_poly.type
_entity_poly.pdbx_seq_one_letter_code
_entity_poly.pdbx_strand_id
1 'polypeptide(L)'
;MKTINFFAKSILPVAVLLSIYSCEKDETTIVTEEKILAEDSIEQVGIPEEEWITDIHKNDTKNLISTVSGRDYKHFYIDYNGDRTRDLVAVRTKNTGTRSTEIHILDGKSGYSRFLLQTGTAMPELHSHFEIHIGKSRKEGLLLYVILRKNTGTHSTEFHVISEKNGFHKFYSQNGSPIPESPNYRFKLLNRTYRDHLHYIEVFKNGYSYRTLDAKYTYKRFLDY
;
A
#
# COMPACT_ATOMS: atom_id res chain seq x y z
N MET A 1 -14.28 4.98 85.80
CA MET A 1 -13.78 6.38 85.85
C MET A 1 -12.55 6.45 84.95
N LYS A 2 -12.63 7.12 83.79
CA LYS A 2 -11.99 8.44 83.50
C LYS A 2 -10.46 8.38 83.70
N THR A 3 -9.59 8.66 82.73
CA THR A 3 -9.55 9.87 81.89
C THR A 3 -8.60 9.73 80.68
N ILE A 4 -8.95 10.43 79.61
CA ILE A 4 -8.14 10.80 78.44
C ILE A 4 -7.12 11.88 78.85
N ASN A 5 -5.95 11.94 78.20
CA ASN A 5 -5.32 13.21 77.84
C ASN A 5 -4.37 13.11 76.64
N PHE A 6 -4.53 14.11 75.77
CA PHE A 6 -3.82 14.49 74.55
C PHE A 6 -2.36 14.93 74.82
N PHE A 7 -1.45 14.80 73.84
CA PHE A 7 -0.58 15.90 73.41
C PHE A 7 0.13 15.59 72.07
N ALA A 8 0.30 16.63 71.27
CA ALA A 8 0.71 16.65 69.87
C ALA A 8 2.18 17.10 69.65
N LYS A 9 2.70 16.83 68.42
CA LYS A 9 3.71 17.54 67.58
C LYS A 9 4.65 16.53 66.90
N SER A 10 4.54 16.31 65.58
CA SER A 10 5.22 17.05 64.49
C SER A 10 6.76 16.93 64.51
N ILE A 11 7.37 16.37 63.45
CA ILE A 11 8.44 16.95 62.61
C ILE A 11 8.80 15.99 61.44
N LEU A 12 9.25 16.62 60.35
CA LEU A 12 9.44 16.27 58.93
C LEU A 12 10.64 15.31 58.57
N PRO A 13 10.88 14.97 57.28
CA PRO A 13 11.38 13.66 56.81
C PRO A 13 12.90 13.52 56.66
N VAL A 14 13.36 12.28 56.47
CA VAL A 14 14.74 11.95 56.09
C VAL A 14 14.94 12.23 54.59
N ALA A 15 16.07 12.87 54.28
CA ALA A 15 16.37 13.56 53.05
C ALA A 15 17.53 12.89 52.29
N VAL A 16 17.57 13.09 50.96
CA VAL A 16 18.79 13.30 50.11
C VAL A 16 19.65 12.03 49.87
N LEU A 17 19.97 11.59 48.65
CA LEU A 17 20.75 12.26 47.59
C LEU A 17 20.33 11.76 46.19
N LEU A 18 20.10 12.69 45.26
CA LEU A 18 20.36 12.45 43.84
C LEU A 18 21.10 13.67 43.31
N SER A 19 22.32 13.42 42.83
CA SER A 19 23.29 14.40 42.37
C SER A 19 22.94 14.97 41.00
N ILE A 20 22.75 16.29 40.97
CA ILE A 20 23.12 17.30 39.96
C ILE A 20 23.21 16.95 38.45
N TYR A 21 22.40 17.74 37.70
CA TYR A 21 22.65 18.42 36.40
C TYR A 21 22.73 17.61 35.09
N SER A 22 21.73 17.75 34.21
CA SER A 22 21.71 18.69 33.07
C SER A 22 20.61 18.34 32.05
N CYS A 23 20.09 19.36 31.33
CA CYS A 23 19.16 19.33 30.18
C CYS A 23 19.26 18.08 29.28
N GLU A 24 18.20 17.51 28.72
CA GLU A 24 17.26 18.13 27.78
C GLU A 24 15.99 17.26 27.65
N LYS A 25 14.81 17.88 27.50
CA LYS A 25 13.54 17.18 27.28
C LYS A 25 13.51 16.63 25.85
N ASP A 26 13.62 15.32 25.67
CA ASP A 26 13.03 14.66 24.51
C ASP A 26 11.68 14.08 24.93
N GLU A 27 10.63 14.66 24.36
CA GLU A 27 9.27 14.14 24.44
C GLU A 27 9.23 12.80 23.69
N THR A 28 9.37 11.71 24.44
CA THR A 28 9.00 10.37 23.97
C THR A 28 7.51 10.37 23.68
N THR A 29 7.18 10.63 22.42
CA THR A 29 5.84 10.49 21.89
C THR A 29 5.52 9.00 21.92
N ILE A 30 4.57 8.59 22.76
CA ILE A 30 4.02 7.23 22.73
C ILE A 30 3.25 7.12 21.42
N VAL A 31 3.94 6.66 20.39
CA VAL A 31 3.34 6.26 19.12
C VAL A 31 2.58 4.97 19.40
N THR A 32 1.24 5.05 19.43
CA THR A 32 0.37 3.89 19.58
C THR A 32 0.65 2.88 18.45
N GLU A 33 0.62 1.57 18.75
CA GLU A 33 0.87 0.50 17.77
C GLU A 33 0.02 0.64 16.49
N GLU A 34 -1.14 1.30 16.59
CA GLU A 34 -2.01 1.64 15.47
C GLU A 34 -1.35 2.55 14.41
N LYS A 35 -0.42 3.43 14.83
CA LYS A 35 0.33 4.33 13.93
C LYS A 35 1.51 3.62 13.25
N ILE A 36 2.09 2.59 13.89
CA ILE A 36 3.16 1.76 13.30
C ILE A 36 2.57 0.80 12.24
N LEU A 37 1.35 0.31 12.45
CA LEU A 37 0.65 -0.55 11.48
C LEU A 37 0.22 0.20 10.20
N ALA A 38 0.06 1.52 10.26
CA ALA A 38 -0.26 2.36 9.10
C ALA A 38 0.97 2.63 8.21
N GLU A 39 2.18 2.72 8.79
CA GLU A 39 3.42 2.93 8.05
C GLU A 39 3.92 1.66 7.32
N ASP A 40 3.50 0.46 7.76
CA ASP A 40 3.94 -0.82 7.19
C ASP A 40 3.10 -1.34 6.01
N SER A 41 1.98 -0.67 5.70
CA SER A 41 1.27 -0.89 4.45
C SER A 41 1.64 0.19 3.45
N ILE A 42 1.97 -0.21 2.21
CA ILE A 42 1.72 0.72 1.10
C ILE A 42 0.24 1.06 1.25
N GLU A 43 -0.06 2.35 1.47
CA GLU A 43 -1.43 2.83 1.59
C GLU A 43 -2.11 2.54 0.25
N GLN A 44 -2.58 1.30 0.10
CA GLN A 44 -3.36 0.84 -1.02
C GLN A 44 -4.77 1.27 -0.71
N VAL A 45 -4.95 2.58 -0.82
CA VAL A 45 -6.18 3.25 -0.51
C VAL A 45 -7.12 2.98 -1.67
N GLY A 46 -7.82 1.85 -1.59
CA GLY A 46 -9.12 1.72 -2.20
C GLY A 46 -10.12 2.52 -1.37
N ILE A 47 -10.00 3.85 -1.39
CA ILE A 47 -11.15 4.69 -1.03
C ILE A 47 -12.23 4.37 -2.07
N PRO A 48 -13.45 3.98 -1.66
CA PRO A 48 -14.56 3.79 -2.57
C PRO A 48 -14.77 5.05 -3.42
N GLU A 49 -15.07 4.88 -4.71
CA GLU A 49 -15.36 5.99 -5.65
C GLU A 49 -16.35 7.01 -5.05
N GLU A 50 -17.26 6.54 -4.20
CA GLU A 50 -18.31 7.26 -3.50
C GLU A 50 -17.81 8.25 -2.43
N GLU A 51 -16.68 7.98 -1.77
CA GLU A 51 -16.10 8.85 -0.73
C GLU A 51 -15.29 10.03 -1.33
N TRP A 52 -15.01 10.01 -2.63
CA TRP A 52 -14.28 11.07 -3.34
C TRP A 52 -15.19 12.07 -4.09
N ILE A 53 -16.43 11.70 -4.40
CA ILE A 53 -17.30 12.49 -5.30
C ILE A 53 -17.75 13.83 -4.68
N THR A 54 -17.84 13.94 -3.36
CA THR A 54 -18.41 15.15 -2.73
C THR A 54 -17.55 16.39 -2.86
N ASP A 55 -16.22 16.26 -2.99
CA ASP A 55 -15.32 17.41 -3.12
C ASP A 55 -15.02 17.80 -4.60
N ILE A 56 -15.25 16.90 -5.56
CA ILE A 56 -14.92 17.12 -6.98
C ILE A 56 -16.07 17.76 -7.75
N HIS A 57 -17.30 17.74 -7.23
CA HIS A 57 -18.44 18.42 -7.83
C HIS A 57 -18.39 19.96 -7.78
N LYS A 58 -17.25 20.56 -7.41
CA LYS A 58 -16.97 21.96 -7.76
C LYS A 58 -16.53 22.08 -9.22
N ASN A 59 -17.44 21.81 -10.17
CA ASN A 59 -17.54 22.43 -11.51
C ASN A 59 -16.24 22.82 -12.27
N ASP A 60 -15.10 22.15 -12.07
CA ASP A 60 -13.86 22.52 -12.75
C ASP A 60 -13.68 21.61 -13.97
N THR A 61 -14.07 22.16 -15.13
CA THR A 61 -13.92 21.55 -16.47
C THR A 61 -12.48 21.15 -16.83
N LYS A 62 -11.51 21.42 -15.97
CA LYS A 62 -10.09 21.09 -16.15
C LYS A 62 -9.63 19.79 -15.48
N ASN A 63 -10.40 19.18 -14.59
CA ASN A 63 -9.99 17.92 -13.95
C ASN A 63 -10.26 16.71 -14.88
N LEU A 64 -9.27 15.82 -15.01
CA LEU A 64 -9.29 14.67 -15.92
C LEU A 64 -9.76 13.35 -15.28
N ILE A 65 -10.19 13.33 -14.01
CA ILE A 65 -10.59 12.09 -13.30
C ILE A 65 -11.69 11.33 -14.05
N SER A 66 -12.67 12.02 -14.63
CA SER A 66 -13.75 11.41 -15.40
C SER A 66 -13.26 10.67 -16.65
N THR A 67 -12.08 11.00 -17.17
CA THR A 67 -11.47 10.33 -18.34
C THR A 67 -10.87 8.96 -17.98
N VAL A 68 -10.58 8.75 -16.69
CA VAL A 68 -9.98 7.53 -16.14
C VAL A 68 -10.89 6.84 -15.14
N SER A 69 -12.21 7.11 -15.16
CA SER A 69 -13.19 6.50 -14.27
C SER A 69 -14.01 5.39 -14.94
N GLY A 70 -14.81 4.69 -14.15
CA GLY A 70 -15.72 3.64 -14.61
C GLY A 70 -15.23 2.21 -14.36
N ARG A 71 -16.13 1.26 -14.65
CA ARG A 71 -16.04 -0.16 -14.27
C ARG A 71 -14.80 -0.92 -14.76
N ASP A 72 -14.14 -0.43 -15.80
CA ASP A 72 -12.96 -1.07 -16.40
C ASP A 72 -11.65 -0.59 -15.77
N TYR A 73 -11.70 0.40 -14.88
CA TYR A 73 -10.55 0.94 -14.17
C TYR A 73 -10.39 0.34 -12.76
N LYS A 74 -9.13 0.35 -12.31
CA LYS A 74 -8.73 0.20 -10.91
C LYS A 74 -7.91 1.41 -10.52
N HIS A 75 -8.20 1.97 -9.36
CA HIS A 75 -7.59 3.22 -8.89
C HIS A 75 -6.71 2.99 -7.67
N PHE A 76 -5.60 3.69 -7.64
CA PHE A 76 -4.64 3.69 -6.53
C PHE A 76 -4.11 5.11 -6.36
N TYR A 77 -3.73 5.46 -5.13
CA TYR A 77 -3.18 6.77 -4.80
C TYR A 77 -1.77 6.62 -4.25
N ILE A 78 -0.80 7.25 -4.91
CA ILE A 78 0.61 7.20 -4.51
C ILE A 78 1.31 8.49 -4.92
N ASP A 79 2.27 8.96 -4.13
CA ASP A 79 3.17 10.03 -4.57
C ASP A 79 4.11 9.47 -5.66
N TYR A 80 3.73 9.65 -6.92
CA TYR A 80 4.44 9.08 -8.06
C TYR A 80 5.66 9.94 -8.42
N ASN A 81 5.53 11.26 -8.42
CA ASN A 81 6.60 12.17 -8.84
C ASN A 81 7.51 12.69 -7.69
N GLY A 82 7.21 12.36 -6.44
CA GLY A 82 7.99 12.76 -5.26
C GLY A 82 7.70 14.18 -4.74
N ASP A 83 6.58 14.77 -5.12
CA ASP A 83 6.21 16.14 -4.72
C ASP A 83 5.45 16.23 -3.39
N ARG A 84 5.26 15.08 -2.72
CA ARG A 84 4.55 14.90 -1.44
C ARG A 84 3.02 15.06 -1.52
N THR A 85 2.47 15.14 -2.73
CA THR A 85 1.03 15.04 -3.02
C THR A 85 0.75 13.67 -3.64
N ARG A 86 -0.39 13.05 -3.32
CA ARG A 86 -0.75 11.77 -3.94
C ARG A 86 -1.27 11.99 -5.35
N ASP A 87 -0.71 11.26 -6.29
CA ASP A 87 -1.15 11.16 -7.67
C ASP A 87 -2.18 10.03 -7.81
N LEU A 88 -3.08 10.15 -8.79
CA LEU A 88 -4.07 9.11 -9.10
C LEU A 88 -3.50 8.18 -10.17
N VAL A 89 -3.22 6.94 -9.80
CA VAL A 89 -2.87 5.86 -10.72
C VAL A 89 -4.15 5.11 -11.08
N ALA A 90 -4.56 5.20 -12.34
CA ALA A 90 -5.70 4.49 -12.89
C ALA A 90 -5.23 3.42 -13.89
N VAL A 91 -5.58 2.17 -13.61
CA VAL A 91 -5.25 1.02 -14.47
C VAL A 91 -6.50 0.57 -15.21
N ARG A 92 -6.54 0.79 -16.52
CA ARG A 92 -7.61 0.30 -17.38
C ARG A 92 -7.35 -1.16 -17.73
N THR A 93 -8.33 -2.01 -17.46
CA THR A 93 -8.15 -3.47 -17.51
C THR A 93 -8.64 -4.10 -18.81
N LYS A 94 -9.60 -3.47 -19.50
CA LYS A 94 -10.19 -3.99 -20.75
C LYS A 94 -10.83 -2.87 -21.56
N ASN A 95 -11.25 -3.18 -22.79
CA ASN A 95 -11.80 -2.21 -23.75
C ASN A 95 -10.82 -1.05 -23.99
N THR A 96 -9.54 -1.38 -24.07
CA THR A 96 -8.41 -0.45 -24.10
C THR A 96 -8.09 -0.01 -25.53
N GLY A 97 -7.43 1.14 -25.68
CA GLY A 97 -6.96 1.61 -26.99
C GLY A 97 -5.74 0.82 -27.50
N THR A 98 -4.94 0.29 -26.57
CA THR A 98 -3.71 -0.45 -26.84
C THR A 98 -3.90 -1.95 -27.01
N ARG A 99 -5.12 -2.48 -26.76
CA ARG A 99 -5.43 -3.93 -26.72
C ARG A 99 -4.60 -4.69 -25.66
N SER A 100 -4.20 -3.97 -24.62
CA SER A 100 -3.45 -4.40 -23.44
C SER A 100 -3.96 -3.61 -22.25
N THR A 101 -3.67 -4.02 -21.00
CA THR A 101 -3.98 -3.11 -19.89
C THR A 101 -3.23 -1.78 -20.06
N GLU A 102 -3.84 -0.68 -19.62
CA GLU A 102 -3.27 0.66 -19.70
C GLU A 102 -3.08 1.22 -18.30
N ILE A 103 -1.98 1.93 -18.09
CA ILE A 103 -1.74 2.69 -16.87
C ILE A 103 -1.76 4.19 -17.21
N HIS A 104 -2.52 4.94 -16.42
CA HIS A 104 -2.62 6.39 -16.51
C HIS A 104 -2.36 6.98 -15.13
N ILE A 105 -1.56 8.03 -15.06
CA ILE A 105 -1.21 8.70 -13.81
C ILE A 105 -1.57 10.17 -13.94
N LEU A 106 -2.48 10.65 -13.09
CA LEU A 106 -2.87 12.06 -13.01
C LEU A 106 -2.16 12.73 -11.84
N ASP A 107 -1.64 13.94 -12.10
CA ASP A 107 -0.88 14.73 -11.12
C ASP A 107 -1.78 15.30 -10.02
N GLY A 108 -1.61 14.83 -8.78
CA GLY A 108 -2.37 15.30 -7.63
C GLY A 108 -2.13 16.77 -7.32
N LYS A 109 -0.90 17.26 -7.46
CA LYS A 109 -0.53 18.66 -7.19
C LYS A 109 -1.16 19.64 -8.17
N SER A 110 -1.47 19.18 -9.38
CA SER A 110 -2.24 19.94 -10.38
C SER A 110 -3.75 19.94 -10.14
N GLY A 111 -4.25 19.25 -9.10
CA GLY A 111 -5.67 18.95 -8.97
C GLY A 111 -6.16 17.97 -10.04
N TYR A 112 -5.31 17.03 -10.45
CA TYR A 112 -5.59 15.99 -11.46
C TYR A 112 -5.95 16.56 -12.85
N SER A 113 -5.43 17.74 -13.18
CA SER A 113 -5.70 18.44 -14.44
C SER A 113 -4.73 18.10 -15.57
N ARG A 114 -3.70 17.30 -15.29
CA ARG A 114 -2.74 16.80 -16.29
C ARG A 114 -2.31 15.37 -16.00
N PHE A 115 -1.96 14.64 -17.05
CA PHE A 115 -1.29 13.36 -16.95
C PHE A 115 0.22 13.53 -16.67
N LEU A 116 0.74 12.74 -15.75
CA LEU A 116 2.18 12.48 -15.59
C LEU A 116 2.65 11.34 -16.49
N LEU A 117 1.79 10.36 -16.74
CA LEU A 117 2.07 9.21 -17.58
C LEU A 117 0.76 8.64 -18.17
N GLN A 118 0.82 8.18 -19.42
CA GLN A 118 -0.21 7.33 -20.03
C GLN A 118 0.47 6.33 -20.97
N THR A 119 0.27 5.03 -20.75
CA THR A 119 0.86 4.00 -21.61
C THR A 119 0.13 2.67 -21.52
N GLY A 120 0.17 1.88 -22.60
CA GLY A 120 -0.16 0.46 -22.56
C GLY A 120 0.95 -0.34 -21.85
N THR A 121 0.60 -1.51 -21.33
CA THR A 121 1.54 -2.39 -20.64
C THR A 121 1.76 -3.71 -21.39
N ALA A 122 2.72 -4.52 -20.93
CA ALA A 122 2.92 -5.87 -21.43
C ALA A 122 1.77 -6.84 -21.10
N MET A 123 0.89 -6.49 -20.15
CA MET A 123 -0.22 -7.36 -19.77
C MET A 123 -1.35 -7.26 -20.79
N PRO A 124 -1.83 -8.38 -21.35
CA PRO A 124 -3.07 -8.40 -22.13
C PRO A 124 -4.27 -7.92 -21.30
N GLU A 125 -5.37 -7.59 -21.97
CA GLU A 125 -6.60 -7.23 -21.27
C GLU A 125 -7.05 -8.31 -20.26
N LEU A 126 -7.57 -7.84 -19.12
CA LEU A 126 -7.98 -8.65 -17.99
C LEU A 126 -9.49 -8.64 -17.86
N HIS A 127 -10.09 -9.83 -17.82
CA HIS A 127 -11.55 -9.97 -17.80
C HIS A 127 -12.12 -10.35 -16.44
N SER A 128 -11.55 -11.37 -15.79
CA SER A 128 -12.10 -11.92 -14.54
C SER A 128 -11.02 -12.56 -13.67
N HIS A 129 -11.36 -12.80 -12.40
CA HIS A 129 -10.52 -13.54 -11.43
C HIS A 129 -9.12 -12.97 -11.20
N PHE A 130 -8.92 -11.68 -11.40
CA PHE A 130 -7.66 -11.01 -11.13
C PHE A 130 -7.72 -10.10 -9.89
N GLU A 131 -6.57 -9.67 -9.43
CA GLU A 131 -6.35 -8.58 -8.48
C GLU A 131 -5.21 -7.70 -9.00
N ILE A 132 -5.28 -6.40 -8.75
CA ILE A 132 -4.24 -5.44 -9.13
C ILE A 132 -3.74 -4.72 -7.89
N HIS A 133 -2.42 -4.61 -7.78
CA HIS A 133 -1.77 -3.77 -6.78
C HIS A 133 -0.72 -2.88 -7.43
N ILE A 134 -0.49 -1.73 -6.82
CA ILE A 134 0.58 -0.81 -7.17
C ILE A 134 1.56 -0.75 -6.01
N GLY A 135 2.84 -0.96 -6.32
CA GLY A 135 3.94 -0.74 -5.38
C GLY A 135 4.96 0.22 -5.97
N LYS A 136 5.83 0.77 -5.14
CA LYS A 136 6.92 1.63 -5.58
C LYS A 136 8.21 1.20 -4.89
N SER A 137 9.25 1.03 -5.68
CA SER A 137 10.57 0.65 -5.19
C SER A 137 11.63 1.61 -5.72
N ARG A 138 12.75 1.71 -5.00
CA ARG A 138 13.84 2.60 -5.43
C ARG A 138 14.49 2.13 -6.73
N LYS A 139 14.56 0.81 -7.00
CA LYS A 139 15.27 0.29 -8.17
C LYS A 139 14.41 0.07 -9.39
N GLU A 140 13.11 -0.16 -9.22
CA GLU A 140 12.19 -0.49 -10.32
C GLU A 140 11.15 0.61 -10.57
N GLY A 141 11.15 1.68 -9.78
CA GLY A 141 10.14 2.74 -9.87
C GLY A 141 8.77 2.22 -9.46
N LEU A 142 7.73 2.67 -10.16
CA LEU A 142 6.38 2.15 -10.01
C LEU A 142 6.29 0.71 -10.56
N LEU A 143 5.59 -0.14 -9.81
CA LEU A 143 5.39 -1.56 -10.12
C LEU A 143 3.90 -1.86 -10.20
N LEU A 144 3.47 -2.43 -11.32
CA LEU A 144 2.13 -2.98 -11.51
C LEU A 144 2.18 -4.48 -11.21
N TYR A 145 1.49 -4.89 -10.15
CA TYR A 145 1.29 -6.28 -9.78
C TYR A 145 -0.08 -6.73 -10.29
N VAL A 146 -0.10 -7.74 -11.15
CA VAL A 146 -1.32 -8.41 -11.61
C VAL A 146 -1.30 -9.83 -11.11
N ILE A 147 -2.32 -10.20 -10.35
CA ILE A 147 -2.43 -11.51 -9.71
C ILE A 147 -3.63 -12.23 -10.32
N LEU A 148 -3.40 -13.31 -11.06
CA LEU A 148 -4.45 -14.13 -11.65
C LEU A 148 -4.76 -15.30 -10.73
N ARG A 149 -6.03 -15.44 -10.31
CA ARG A 149 -6.44 -16.44 -9.31
C ARG A 149 -7.10 -17.68 -9.90
N LYS A 150 -7.48 -17.65 -11.18
CA LYS A 150 -8.11 -18.77 -11.90
C LYS A 150 -7.78 -18.72 -13.38
N ASN A 151 -7.95 -19.87 -14.05
CA ASN A 151 -7.78 -20.03 -15.50
C ASN A 151 -6.38 -19.59 -15.95
N THR A 152 -5.37 -19.98 -15.18
CA THR A 152 -3.98 -19.60 -15.38
C THR A 152 -3.25 -20.64 -16.23
N GLY A 153 -2.11 -20.25 -16.81
CA GLY A 153 -1.26 -21.15 -17.58
C GLY A 153 -0.51 -22.16 -16.71
N THR A 154 -0.29 -21.86 -15.43
CA THR A 154 0.40 -22.76 -14.49
C THR A 154 -0.51 -23.60 -13.60
N HIS A 155 -1.84 -23.49 -13.75
CA HIS A 155 -2.84 -24.13 -12.87
C HIS A 155 -2.67 -23.79 -11.38
N SER A 156 -2.15 -22.60 -11.10
CA SER A 156 -1.93 -22.04 -9.76
C SER A 156 -2.22 -20.55 -9.80
N THR A 157 -2.34 -19.86 -8.67
CA THR A 157 -2.34 -18.39 -8.71
C THR A 157 -1.05 -17.90 -9.37
N GLU A 158 -1.15 -17.05 -10.40
CA GLU A 158 -0.02 -16.46 -11.11
C GLU A 158 0.21 -15.01 -10.69
N PHE A 159 1.48 -14.64 -10.60
CA PHE A 159 1.93 -13.29 -10.29
C PHE A 159 2.71 -12.74 -11.48
N HIS A 160 2.19 -11.65 -12.03
CA HIS A 160 2.80 -10.88 -13.10
C HIS A 160 3.18 -9.51 -12.54
N VAL A 161 4.45 -9.15 -12.66
CA VAL A 161 4.96 -7.85 -12.23
C VAL A 161 5.52 -7.13 -13.44
N ILE A 162 5.09 -5.90 -13.63
CA ILE A 162 5.53 -5.02 -14.71
C ILE A 162 6.10 -3.75 -14.07
N SER A 163 7.25 -3.30 -14.56
CA SER A 163 7.98 -2.17 -13.99
C SER A 163 7.98 -0.97 -14.93
N GLU A 164 7.80 0.21 -14.34
CA GLU A 164 7.97 1.51 -14.97
C GLU A 164 9.36 1.69 -15.58
N LYS A 165 10.41 1.14 -14.95
CA LYS A 165 11.78 1.23 -15.46
C LYS A 165 11.93 0.68 -16.87
N ASN A 166 11.07 -0.26 -17.27
CA ASN A 166 11.01 -0.82 -18.62
C ASN A 166 9.85 -0.22 -19.45
N GLY A 167 9.37 0.97 -19.08
CA GLY A 167 8.22 1.65 -19.70
C GLY A 167 6.89 0.91 -19.56
N PHE A 168 6.79 -0.06 -18.65
CA PHE A 168 5.71 -1.04 -18.58
C PHE A 168 5.57 -2.00 -19.77
N HIS A 169 6.50 -2.00 -20.72
CA HIS A 169 6.38 -2.78 -21.96
C HIS A 169 6.97 -4.20 -21.89
N LYS A 170 7.50 -4.61 -20.73
CA LYS A 170 8.02 -5.95 -20.47
C LYS A 170 7.68 -6.41 -19.06
N PHE A 171 7.41 -7.70 -18.90
CA PHE A 171 7.31 -8.31 -17.58
C PHE A 171 8.67 -8.22 -16.88
N TYR A 172 8.66 -7.63 -15.69
CA TYR A 172 9.77 -7.76 -14.74
C TYR A 172 9.83 -9.20 -14.21
N SER A 173 8.66 -9.80 -13.95
CA SER A 173 8.52 -11.18 -13.50
C SER A 173 7.15 -11.74 -13.89
N GLN A 174 7.10 -13.04 -14.22
CA GLN A 174 5.85 -13.78 -14.47
C GLN A 174 6.02 -15.20 -13.93
N ASN A 175 5.29 -15.57 -12.87
CA ASN A 175 5.46 -16.89 -12.26
C ASN A 175 4.14 -17.45 -11.71
N GLY A 176 4.00 -18.77 -11.79
CA GLY A 176 3.11 -19.51 -10.90
C GLY A 176 3.61 -19.46 -9.46
N SER A 177 2.69 -19.62 -8.52
CA SER A 177 2.95 -19.56 -7.07
C SER A 177 2.61 -20.90 -6.41
N PRO A 178 2.99 -21.12 -5.14
CA PRO A 178 2.57 -22.31 -4.38
C PRO A 178 1.08 -22.27 -3.98
N ILE A 179 0.31 -21.30 -4.45
CA ILE A 179 -1.10 -21.11 -4.08
C ILE A 179 -1.98 -21.70 -5.18
N PRO A 180 -2.92 -22.61 -4.87
CA PRO A 180 -3.82 -23.16 -5.87
C PRO A 180 -4.79 -22.09 -6.40
N GLU A 181 -5.36 -22.33 -7.58
CA GLU A 181 -6.41 -21.46 -8.12
C GLU A 181 -7.64 -21.45 -7.21
N SER A 182 -8.06 -20.27 -6.74
CA SER A 182 -9.24 -20.10 -5.91
C SER A 182 -9.66 -18.65 -5.77
N PRO A 183 -10.97 -18.34 -5.75
CA PRO A 183 -11.46 -16.99 -5.48
C PRO A 183 -11.29 -16.57 -4.02
N ASN A 184 -10.90 -17.47 -3.12
CA ASN A 184 -10.86 -17.25 -1.67
C ASN A 184 -9.56 -16.63 -1.15
N TYR A 185 -8.57 -16.47 -2.03
CA TYR A 185 -7.33 -15.77 -1.70
C TYR A 185 -7.45 -14.27 -1.96
N ARG A 186 -6.81 -13.48 -1.09
CA ARG A 186 -6.56 -12.03 -1.24
C ARG A 186 -5.11 -11.74 -0.94
N PHE A 187 -4.61 -10.62 -1.44
CA PHE A 187 -3.21 -10.27 -1.37
C PHE A 187 -3.05 -8.86 -0.82
N LYS A 188 -1.97 -8.61 -0.09
CA LYS A 188 -1.59 -7.29 0.38
C LYS A 188 -0.11 -7.09 0.14
N LEU A 189 0.27 -6.02 -0.55
CA LEU A 189 1.67 -5.64 -0.63
C LEU A 189 2.13 -5.13 0.73
N LEU A 190 3.23 -5.68 1.24
CA LEU A 190 3.87 -5.19 2.45
C LEU A 190 4.77 -4.00 2.10
N ASN A 191 4.91 -3.02 3.00
CA ASN A 191 5.90 -1.95 2.88
C ASN A 191 7.33 -2.44 3.19
N ARG A 192 7.67 -3.58 2.61
CA ARG A 192 8.96 -4.24 2.74
C ARG A 192 9.31 -4.80 1.38
N THR A 193 10.52 -4.49 0.91
CA THR A 193 11.01 -4.98 -0.37
C THR A 193 12.20 -5.93 -0.20
N TYR A 194 12.46 -6.77 -1.20
CA TYR A 194 13.74 -7.47 -1.31
C TYR A 194 14.75 -6.61 -2.07
N ARG A 195 15.76 -6.10 -1.36
CA ARG A 195 16.87 -5.31 -1.93
C ARG A 195 16.40 -4.14 -2.82
N ASP A 196 15.31 -3.48 -2.42
CA ASP A 196 14.66 -2.38 -3.15
C ASP A 196 14.12 -2.72 -4.54
N HIS A 197 13.84 -4.00 -4.81
CA HIS A 197 13.18 -4.45 -6.04
C HIS A 197 11.68 -4.72 -5.84
N LEU A 198 11.31 -5.94 -5.42
CA LEU A 198 9.92 -6.37 -5.30
C LEU A 198 9.43 -6.31 -3.86
N HIS A 199 8.14 -6.03 -3.67
CA HIS A 199 7.49 -6.08 -2.36
C HIS A 199 7.23 -7.52 -1.92
N TYR A 200 7.35 -7.81 -0.63
CA TYR A 200 6.76 -9.04 -0.07
C TYR A 200 5.24 -8.93 -0.10
N ILE A 201 4.56 -10.07 -0.22
CA ILE A 201 3.10 -10.12 -0.35
C ILE A 201 2.53 -10.97 0.77
N GLU A 202 1.70 -10.38 1.62
CA GLU A 202 0.90 -11.13 2.57
C GLU A 202 -0.30 -11.75 1.85
N VAL A 203 -0.52 -13.04 2.09
CA VAL A 203 -1.61 -13.81 1.51
C VAL A 203 -2.64 -14.04 2.58
N PHE A 204 -3.90 -13.77 2.26
CA PHE A 204 -5.05 -14.08 3.10
C PHE A 204 -5.86 -15.20 2.46
N LYS A 205 -6.39 -16.12 3.28
CA LYS A 205 -7.31 -17.17 2.86
C LYS A 205 -8.57 -17.10 3.70
N ASN A 206 -9.73 -16.97 3.05
CA ASN A 206 -11.03 -16.82 3.73
C ASN A 206 -11.02 -15.68 4.78
N GLY A 207 -10.30 -14.59 4.51
CA GLY A 207 -10.21 -13.42 5.40
C GLY A 207 -9.13 -13.49 6.49
N TYR A 208 -8.45 -14.63 6.67
CA TYR A 208 -7.40 -14.77 7.67
C TYR A 208 -6.01 -14.72 7.03
N SER A 209 -5.03 -14.11 7.71
CA SER A 209 -3.63 -14.17 7.28
C SER A 209 -3.19 -15.62 7.17
N TYR A 210 -2.62 -15.96 6.02
CA TYR A 210 -2.25 -17.33 5.68
C TYR A 210 -0.73 -17.49 5.74
N ARG A 211 -0.01 -16.81 4.84
CA ARG A 211 1.47 -16.82 4.75
C ARG A 211 1.95 -15.60 3.97
N THR A 212 3.25 -15.30 4.07
CA THR A 212 3.90 -14.30 3.22
C THR A 212 4.59 -14.97 2.02
N LEU A 213 4.43 -14.44 0.81
CA LEU A 213 5.18 -14.84 -0.37
C LEU A 213 6.54 -14.14 -0.43
N ASP A 214 7.56 -14.90 -0.79
CA ASP A 214 8.95 -14.45 -0.78
C ASP A 214 9.29 -13.66 -2.05
N ALA A 215 9.49 -12.36 -1.91
CA ALA A 215 9.88 -11.47 -3.00
C ALA A 215 11.25 -11.81 -3.60
N LYS A 216 12.17 -12.38 -2.80
CA LYS A 216 13.51 -12.79 -3.27
C LYS A 216 13.43 -13.85 -4.35
N TYR A 217 12.43 -14.72 -4.28
CA TYR A 217 12.21 -15.82 -5.22
C TYR A 217 10.98 -15.58 -6.09
N THR A 218 10.65 -14.30 -6.31
CA THR A 218 9.61 -13.87 -7.25
C THR A 218 8.31 -14.65 -7.07
N TYR A 219 7.91 -14.84 -5.81
CA TYR A 219 6.65 -15.47 -5.38
C TYR A 219 6.49 -16.96 -5.72
N LYS A 220 7.57 -17.66 -6.10
CA LYS A 220 7.57 -19.12 -6.32
C LYS A 220 7.49 -19.94 -5.04
N ARG A 221 7.67 -19.29 -3.89
CA ARG A 221 7.59 -19.91 -2.57
C ARG A 221 7.12 -18.90 -1.53
N PHE A 222 6.70 -19.43 -0.40
CA PHE A 222 6.44 -18.63 0.79
C PHE A 222 7.76 -18.30 1.51
N LEU A 223 7.74 -17.23 2.30
CA LEU A 223 8.85 -16.83 3.15
C LEU A 223 9.05 -17.87 4.26
N ASP A 224 10.31 -18.27 4.45
CA ASP A 224 10.76 -19.10 5.56
C ASP A 224 11.03 -18.18 6.76
N TYR A 225 10.58 -18.57 7.97
CA TYR A 225 10.80 -17.84 9.21
C TYR A 225 11.91 -18.50 10.03
#